data_AF-A0A9D7DG18-F1
#
_entry.id   AF-A0A9D7DG18-F1
#
_cell.length_a   1.000
_cell.length_b   1.000
_cell.length_c   1.000
_cell.angle_alpha   90.00
_cell.angle_beta   90.00
_cell.angle_gamma   90.00
#
_symmetry.space_group_name_H-M   'P 1'
#
loop_
_entity.id
_entity.type
_entity.pdbx_description
1 polymer ?
#
loop_
_entity_poly.entity_id
_entity_poly.type
_entity_poly.pdbx_seq_one_letter_code
_entity_poly.pdbx_strand_id
1 'polypeptide(L)'
;MTISTAAGSLTDMAMEVYSFTGTACAPTLTPVGCAIGNGASLMPRILVAGVGTNGNVYLVRIWSQVSVFGTFSICAYENFPPPNNEPCGAIALPVSTGCVFPPPFTTENATQTLVPGLPGCVGAAPVDDVWFTAVVPASGQLQIDTDNGVLTDATIAVYTGTCGSLTLVAGKLPISRKW
;
A
#
# COMPACT_ATOMS: atom_id res chain seq x y z
N MET A 1 -4.17 -10.01 -5.89
CA MET A 1 -3.06 -10.69 -5.19
C MET A 1 -1.76 -10.03 -5.61
N THR A 2 -0.79 -9.97 -4.71
CA THR A 2 0.57 -9.53 -5.02
C THR A 2 1.50 -10.74 -4.98
N ILE A 3 2.43 -10.80 -5.94
CA ILE A 3 3.55 -11.71 -5.93
C ILE A 3 4.81 -10.87 -5.75
N SER A 4 5.60 -11.17 -4.73
CA SER A 4 6.80 -10.43 -4.39
C SER A 4 7.98 -11.37 -4.21
N THR A 5 9.17 -10.86 -4.52
CA THR A 5 10.42 -11.60 -4.38
C THR A 5 11.36 -10.88 -3.44
N ALA A 6 12.19 -11.64 -2.73
CA ALA A 6 13.24 -11.13 -1.87
C ALA A 6 14.59 -11.73 -2.27
N ALA A 7 15.62 -10.88 -2.29
CA ALA A 7 16.95 -11.27 -2.74
C ALA A 7 17.54 -12.34 -1.83
N GLY A 8 18.14 -13.36 -2.44
CA GLY A 8 19.14 -14.21 -1.81
C GLY A 8 20.51 -13.85 -2.36
N SER A 9 21.20 -14.81 -2.95
CA SER A 9 22.42 -14.51 -3.72
C SER A 9 22.14 -13.97 -5.12
N LEU A 10 20.91 -14.11 -5.62
CA LEU A 10 20.45 -13.45 -6.84
C LEU A 10 19.71 -12.17 -6.48
N THR A 11 20.26 -11.03 -6.87
CA THR A 11 19.77 -9.70 -6.49
C THR A 11 19.07 -8.95 -7.62
N ASP A 12 19.20 -9.41 -8.88
CA ASP A 12 18.63 -8.77 -10.07
C ASP A 12 17.91 -9.80 -10.95
N MET A 13 16.59 -9.69 -10.99
CA MET A 13 15.73 -10.66 -11.67
C MET A 13 14.47 -10.04 -12.26
N ALA A 14 13.81 -10.84 -13.09
CA ALA A 14 12.49 -10.54 -13.61
C ALA A 14 11.53 -11.69 -13.44
N MET A 15 10.25 -11.35 -13.49
CA MET A 15 9.13 -12.24 -13.25
C MET A 15 8.04 -11.98 -14.30
N GLU A 16 7.39 -13.05 -14.74
CA GLU A 16 6.18 -12.97 -15.55
C GLU A 16 5.14 -13.98 -15.06
N VAL A 17 3.89 -13.53 -15.03
CA VAL A 17 2.74 -14.28 -14.56
C VAL A 17 1.85 -14.63 -15.75
N TYR A 18 1.36 -15.86 -15.80
CA TYR A 18 0.50 -16.38 -16.85
C TYR A 18 -0.81 -16.90 -16.28
N SER A 19 -1.89 -16.65 -17.02
CA SER A 19 -3.05 -17.54 -17.00
C SER A 19 -2.82 -18.65 -18.03
N PHE A 20 -3.50 -19.77 -17.85
CA PHE A 20 -3.37 -20.89 -18.77
C PHE A 20 -4.72 -21.53 -19.08
N THR A 21 -4.83 -22.06 -20.29
CA THR A 21 -5.93 -22.93 -20.72
C THR A 21 -5.34 -24.19 -21.37
N GLY A 22 -6.16 -25.23 -21.53
CA GLY A 22 -5.72 -26.51 -22.09
C GLY A 22 -5.25 -27.50 -21.03
N THR A 23 -4.38 -28.43 -21.41
CA THR A 23 -3.93 -29.52 -20.54
C THR A 23 -2.55 -29.23 -19.95
N ALA A 24 -2.19 -29.92 -18.86
CA ALA A 24 -0.88 -29.76 -18.21
C ALA A 24 0.31 -30.02 -19.15
N CYS A 25 0.15 -30.85 -20.19
CA CYS A 25 1.21 -31.18 -21.16
C CYS A 25 1.20 -30.30 -22.42
N ALA A 26 0.16 -29.48 -22.63
CA ALA A 26 0.07 -28.54 -23.74
C ALA A 26 -0.74 -27.30 -23.32
N PRO A 27 -0.25 -26.53 -22.33
CA PRO A 27 -0.95 -25.33 -21.91
C PRO A 27 -0.77 -24.23 -22.96
N THR A 28 -1.85 -23.50 -23.24
CA THR A 28 -1.76 -22.20 -23.89
C THR A 28 -1.60 -21.15 -22.79
N LEU A 29 -0.46 -20.46 -22.78
CA LEU A 29 -0.15 -19.44 -21.78
C LEU A 29 -0.53 -18.06 -22.29
N THR A 30 -1.24 -17.30 -21.47
CA THR A 30 -1.57 -15.90 -21.75
C THR A 30 -0.92 -15.02 -20.70
N PRO A 31 0.00 -14.11 -21.07
CA PRO A 31 0.63 -13.19 -20.15
C PRO A 31 -0.41 -12.36 -19.39
N VAL A 32 -0.26 -12.28 -18.08
CA VAL A 32 -1.09 -11.49 -17.18
C VAL A 32 -0.34 -10.25 -16.70
N GLY A 33 0.96 -10.38 -16.46
CA GLY A 33 1.79 -9.26 -16.07
C GLY A 33 3.26 -9.65 -16.05
N CYS A 34 4.13 -8.66 -16.25
CA CYS A 34 5.58 -8.78 -16.19
C CYS A 34 6.14 -7.67 -15.31
N ALA A 35 7.14 -7.99 -14.50
CA ALA A 35 7.91 -7.01 -13.75
C ALA A 35 9.39 -7.36 -13.82
N ILE A 36 10.19 -6.31 -13.92
CA ILE A 36 11.63 -6.34 -13.67
C ILE A 36 11.88 -5.71 -12.29
N GLY A 37 13.05 -5.94 -11.73
CA GLY A 37 13.53 -5.17 -10.58
C GLY A 37 13.46 -3.66 -10.85
N ASN A 38 12.82 -2.90 -9.95
CA ASN A 38 12.65 -1.45 -10.11
C ASN A 38 13.08 -0.71 -8.84
N GLY A 39 13.83 0.39 -9.01
CA GLY A 39 14.19 1.29 -7.91
C GLY A 39 15.26 0.74 -6.96
N ALA A 40 15.03 0.86 -5.65
CA ALA A 40 16.01 0.54 -4.59
C ALA A 40 16.25 -0.98 -4.38
N SER A 41 15.42 -1.84 -5.00
CA SER A 41 15.58 -3.30 -4.99
C SER A 41 15.39 -3.82 -6.41
N LEU A 42 16.36 -4.55 -6.95
CA LEU A 42 16.27 -5.15 -8.28
C LEU A 42 15.48 -6.47 -8.27
N MET A 43 14.55 -6.59 -7.32
CA MET A 43 13.66 -7.73 -7.14
C MET A 43 12.26 -7.42 -7.69
N PRO A 44 11.68 -8.26 -8.57
CA PRO A 44 10.39 -7.98 -9.16
C PRO A 44 9.24 -8.17 -8.16
N ARG A 45 8.23 -7.30 -8.28
CA ARG A 45 6.93 -7.37 -7.61
C ARG A 45 5.83 -7.15 -8.64
N ILE A 46 4.81 -8.00 -8.65
CA ILE A 46 3.66 -7.89 -9.56
C ILE A 46 2.37 -7.84 -8.75
N LEU A 47 1.56 -6.82 -9.02
CA LEU A 47 0.14 -6.81 -8.70
C LEU A 47 -0.61 -7.53 -9.82
N VAL A 48 -1.24 -8.67 -9.50
CA VAL A 48 -2.15 -9.34 -10.42
C VAL A 48 -3.55 -8.74 -10.19
N ALA A 49 -4.02 -7.92 -11.13
CA ALA A 49 -5.34 -7.30 -11.11
C ALA A 49 -6.44 -8.28 -11.59
N GLY A 50 -7.68 -8.13 -11.11
CA GLY A 50 -8.83 -8.90 -11.62
C GLY A 50 -9.04 -10.28 -10.99
N VAL A 51 -8.45 -10.56 -9.83
CA VAL A 51 -8.51 -11.87 -9.14
C VAL A 51 -9.86 -12.20 -8.48
N GLY A 52 -10.92 -11.48 -8.84
CA GLY A 52 -12.28 -11.68 -8.28
C GLY A 52 -12.98 -12.96 -8.73
N THR A 53 -12.33 -13.82 -9.52
CA THR A 53 -12.82 -15.16 -9.83
C THR A 53 -12.08 -16.17 -8.98
N ASN A 54 -12.70 -16.52 -7.85
CA ASN A 54 -12.26 -17.58 -6.96
C ASN A 54 -11.94 -18.85 -7.76
N GLY A 55 -10.79 -19.49 -7.49
CA GLY A 55 -10.38 -20.74 -8.12
C GLY A 55 -9.40 -20.64 -9.30
N ASN A 56 -9.02 -19.43 -9.73
CA ASN A 56 -7.99 -19.28 -10.77
C ASN A 56 -6.59 -19.65 -10.27
N VAL A 57 -5.86 -20.43 -11.07
CA VAL A 57 -4.45 -20.75 -10.84
C VAL A 57 -3.59 -20.00 -11.85
N TYR A 58 -2.51 -19.38 -11.39
CA TYR A 58 -1.54 -18.69 -12.22
C TYR A 58 -0.21 -19.43 -12.23
N LEU A 59 0.49 -19.41 -13.37
CA LEU A 59 1.86 -19.87 -13.47
C LEU A 59 2.81 -18.68 -13.39
N VAL A 60 3.89 -18.83 -12.63
CA VAL A 60 4.89 -17.77 -12.41
C VAL A 60 6.22 -18.26 -12.93
N ARG A 61 6.84 -17.50 -13.84
CA ARG A 61 8.22 -17.73 -14.28
C ARG A 61 9.13 -16.62 -13.76
N ILE A 62 10.36 -16.96 -13.41
CA ILE A 62 11.36 -16.04 -12.84
C ILE A 62 12.71 -16.33 -13.50
N TRP A 63 13.48 -15.30 -13.81
CA TRP A 63 14.81 -15.45 -14.40
C TRP A 63 15.77 -14.33 -13.94
N SER A 64 17.08 -14.62 -13.97
CA SER A 64 18.13 -13.63 -13.73
C SER A 64 18.20 -12.66 -14.90
N GLN A 65 18.24 -11.35 -14.62
CA GLN A 65 18.48 -10.33 -15.65
C GLN A 65 19.94 -10.28 -16.10
N VAL A 66 20.85 -10.75 -15.24
CA VAL A 66 22.31 -10.74 -15.47
C VAL A 66 22.89 -12.12 -15.80
N SER A 67 22.03 -13.09 -16.17
CA SER A 67 22.45 -14.47 -16.52
C SER A 67 23.31 -15.20 -15.47
N VAL A 68 23.09 -14.95 -14.17
CA VAL A 68 23.77 -15.65 -13.07
C VAL A 68 22.83 -16.60 -12.34
N PHE A 69 23.42 -17.60 -11.66
CA PHE A 69 22.68 -18.46 -10.74
C PHE A 69 22.68 -17.87 -9.33
N GLY A 70 21.60 -18.10 -8.60
CA GLY A 70 21.56 -17.74 -7.19
C GLY A 70 20.25 -18.11 -6.52
N THR A 71 20.22 -17.88 -5.21
CA THR A 71 19.03 -18.10 -4.39
C THR A 71 18.16 -16.86 -4.35
N PHE A 72 16.85 -17.07 -4.16
CA PHE A 72 15.86 -16.04 -3.93
C PHE A 72 14.70 -16.63 -3.11
N SER A 73 13.88 -15.76 -2.52
CA SER A 73 12.61 -16.15 -1.91
C SER A 73 11.45 -15.52 -2.69
N ILE A 74 10.30 -16.19 -2.72
CA ILE A 74 9.08 -15.69 -3.34
C ILE A 74 7.92 -15.89 -2.37
N CYS A 75 7.04 -14.89 -2.30
CA CYS A 75 5.75 -14.99 -1.62
C CYS A 75 4.62 -14.50 -2.53
N ALA A 76 3.43 -15.04 -2.30
CA ALA A 76 2.20 -14.58 -2.91
C ALA A 76 1.18 -14.35 -1.80
N TYR A 77 0.51 -13.21 -1.83
CA TYR A 77 -0.47 -12.85 -0.81
C TYR A 77 -1.67 -12.14 -1.43
N GLU A 78 -2.83 -12.30 -0.79
CA GLU A 78 -4.02 -11.55 -1.14
C GLU A 78 -3.86 -10.10 -0.67
N ASN A 79 -4.30 -9.16 -1.51
CA ASN A 79 -4.29 -7.75 -1.13
C ASN A 79 -5.63 -7.47 -0.47
N PHE A 80 -5.64 -7.53 0.85
CA PHE A 80 -6.78 -7.07 1.62
C PHE A 80 -6.53 -5.61 2.02
N PRO A 81 -7.39 -4.66 1.60
CA PRO A 81 -7.29 -3.29 2.09
C PRO A 81 -7.35 -3.30 3.63
N PRO A 82 -6.60 -2.41 4.30
CA PRO A 82 -6.60 -2.36 5.75
C PRO A 82 -8.01 -1.99 6.27
N PRO A 83 -8.36 -2.33 7.53
CA PRO A 83 -9.68 -2.03 8.09
C PRO A 83 -10.08 -0.55 8.00
N ASN A 84 -9.08 0.35 8.04
CA ASN A 84 -9.26 1.78 7.92
C ASN A 84 -9.02 2.35 6.51
N ASN A 85 -9.25 1.54 5.48
CA ASN A 85 -9.19 1.98 4.09
C ASN A 85 -10.20 3.09 3.76
N GLU A 86 -11.36 3.08 4.43
CA GLU A 86 -12.44 4.03 4.20
C GLU A 86 -12.79 4.80 5.48
N PRO A 87 -13.37 6.01 5.38
CA PRO A 87 -13.72 6.81 6.56
C PRO A 87 -14.65 6.12 7.55
N CYS A 88 -15.56 5.25 7.06
CA CYS A 88 -16.46 4.50 7.94
C CYS A 88 -15.74 3.37 8.72
N GLY A 89 -14.54 2.97 8.31
CA GLY A 89 -13.67 1.98 8.98
C GLY A 89 -12.53 2.60 9.79
N ALA A 90 -12.53 3.92 9.96
CA ALA A 90 -11.44 4.64 10.60
C ALA A 90 -11.09 4.10 12.00
N ILE A 91 -9.81 3.89 12.27
CA ILE A 91 -9.33 3.40 13.57
C ILE A 91 -9.33 4.56 14.59
N ALA A 92 -9.88 4.32 15.77
CA ALA A 92 -9.86 5.29 16.85
C ALA A 92 -8.47 5.40 17.48
N LEU A 93 -7.92 6.61 17.52
CA LEU A 93 -6.69 6.93 18.21
C LEU A 93 -6.98 7.34 19.66
N PRO A 94 -6.28 6.76 20.65
CA PRO A 94 -6.40 7.22 22.02
C PRO A 94 -5.81 8.62 22.14
N VAL A 95 -6.58 9.55 22.72
CA VAL A 95 -6.11 10.91 23.00
C VAL A 95 -5.73 10.97 24.48
N SER A 96 -4.44 11.11 24.75
CA SER A 96 -3.86 11.20 26.09
C SER A 96 -3.01 12.46 26.25
N THR A 97 -2.64 12.78 27.49
CA THR A 97 -1.64 13.80 27.75
C THR A 97 -0.26 13.30 27.29
N GLY A 98 0.35 14.00 26.33
CA GLY A 98 1.58 13.58 25.66
C GLY A 98 1.33 12.70 24.43
N CYS A 99 2.32 12.60 23.55
CA CYS A 99 2.24 11.78 22.35
C CYS A 99 2.75 10.37 22.66
N VAL A 100 1.85 9.39 22.66
CA VAL A 100 2.18 7.97 22.76
C VAL A 100 1.89 7.34 21.42
N PHE A 101 2.94 6.98 20.69
CA PHE A 101 2.79 6.33 19.40
C PHE A 101 2.31 4.89 19.61
N PRO A 102 1.15 4.49 19.05
CA PRO A 102 0.76 3.08 18.98
C PRO A 102 1.74 2.31 18.08
N PRO A 103 1.66 0.95 18.04
CA PRO A 103 2.37 0.17 17.03
C PRO A 103 2.14 0.74 15.61
N PRO A 104 3.14 0.61 14.72
CA PRO A 104 3.09 1.24 13.40
C PRO A 104 1.88 0.75 12.59
N PHE A 105 1.25 1.70 11.88
CA PHE A 105 0.23 1.43 10.88
C PHE A 105 0.84 1.38 9.48
N THR A 106 0.06 0.90 8.49
CA THR A 106 0.49 0.75 7.11
C THR A 106 -0.57 1.26 6.15
N THR A 107 -0.14 1.81 5.01
CA THR A 107 -0.97 2.08 3.83
C THR A 107 -0.91 0.92 2.82
N GLU A 108 -0.22 -0.17 3.13
CA GLU A 108 -0.10 -1.31 2.23
C GLU A 108 -1.49 -1.87 1.88
N ASN A 109 -1.72 -2.03 0.57
CA ASN A 109 -2.99 -2.47 -0.03
C ASN A 109 -4.18 -1.53 0.19
N ALA A 110 -3.99 -0.34 0.76
CA ALA A 110 -5.03 0.67 0.76
C ALA A 110 -5.35 1.12 -0.67
N THR A 111 -6.51 1.73 -0.84
CA THR A 111 -6.99 2.27 -2.10
C THR A 111 -7.32 3.74 -1.92
N GLN A 112 -7.28 4.50 -3.00
CA GLN A 112 -7.67 5.90 -2.97
C GLN A 112 -9.13 6.08 -2.52
N THR A 113 -9.30 6.86 -1.47
CA THR A 113 -10.61 7.34 -1.04
C THR A 113 -11.11 8.44 -1.98
N LEU A 114 -12.28 8.25 -2.59
CA LEU A 114 -12.84 9.20 -3.58
C LEU A 114 -13.77 10.26 -2.98
N VAL A 115 -14.31 10.02 -1.77
CA VAL A 115 -15.28 10.89 -1.07
C VAL A 115 -14.71 11.21 0.32
N PRO A 116 -14.59 12.48 0.74
CA PRO A 116 -15.24 13.71 0.24
C PRO A 116 -14.53 14.39 -0.95
N GLY A 117 -13.55 13.74 -1.57
CA GLY A 117 -12.68 14.31 -2.60
C GLY A 117 -11.31 14.66 -2.06
N LEU A 118 -10.38 14.97 -2.97
CA LEU A 118 -8.98 15.20 -2.61
C LEU A 118 -8.84 16.40 -1.66
N PRO A 119 -8.03 16.31 -0.59
CA PRO A 119 -7.82 17.45 0.30
C PRO A 119 -7.17 18.61 -0.48
N GLY A 120 -7.66 19.84 -0.28
CA GLY A 120 -7.22 21.01 -1.06
C GLY A 120 -5.76 21.46 -0.84
N CYS A 121 -5.06 20.87 0.14
CA CYS A 121 -3.68 21.20 0.50
C CYS A 121 -2.70 20.03 0.25
N VAL A 122 -2.99 19.15 -0.70
CA VAL A 122 -2.08 18.06 -1.07
C VAL A 122 -1.19 18.44 -2.24
N GLY A 123 0.09 18.11 -2.15
CA GLY A 123 1.03 18.25 -3.28
C GLY A 123 0.74 17.21 -4.36
N ALA A 124 0.54 15.95 -3.94
CA ALA A 124 0.09 14.84 -4.78
C ALA A 124 -1.21 14.25 -4.20
N ALA A 125 -2.11 13.80 -5.08
CA ALA A 125 -3.33 13.12 -4.66
C ALA A 125 -2.97 11.84 -3.86
N PRO A 126 -3.58 11.59 -2.69
CA PRO A 126 -3.44 10.30 -2.03
C PRO A 126 -3.91 9.19 -2.98
N VAL A 127 -3.05 8.21 -3.22
CA VAL A 127 -3.36 7.00 -3.99
C VAL A 127 -3.68 5.80 -3.10
N ASP A 128 -3.09 5.76 -1.90
CA ASP A 128 -3.26 4.70 -0.89
C ASP A 128 -3.44 5.35 0.50
N ASP A 129 -4.62 5.90 0.81
CA ASP A 129 -4.87 6.59 2.09
C ASP A 129 -5.57 5.72 3.13
N VAL A 130 -5.40 6.11 4.39
CA VAL A 130 -5.95 5.40 5.55
C VAL A 130 -6.54 6.40 6.53
N TRP A 131 -7.59 5.97 7.24
CA TRP A 131 -8.42 6.84 8.07
C TRP A 131 -8.26 6.58 9.56
N PHE A 132 -8.29 7.66 10.34
CA PHE A 132 -8.25 7.62 11.80
C PHE A 132 -9.29 8.58 12.38
N THR A 133 -9.78 8.27 13.58
CA THR A 133 -10.65 9.17 14.36
C THR A 133 -10.00 9.53 15.68
N ALA A 134 -10.26 10.74 16.15
CA ALA A 134 -9.85 11.19 17.47
C ALA A 134 -10.93 12.12 18.03
N VAL A 135 -11.16 12.05 19.33
CA VAL A 135 -12.12 12.93 20.01
C VAL A 135 -11.33 14.10 20.61
N VAL A 136 -11.74 15.33 20.28
CA VAL A 136 -11.16 16.53 20.88
C VAL A 136 -11.40 16.47 22.40
N PRO A 137 -10.35 16.54 23.24
CA PRO A 137 -10.49 16.45 24.68
C PRO A 137 -11.16 17.71 25.25
N ALA A 138 -11.57 17.67 26.52
CA ALA A 138 -12.27 18.78 27.18
C ALA A 138 -11.49 20.11 27.19
N SER A 139 -10.16 20.07 26.98
CA SER A 139 -9.33 21.28 26.82
C SER A 139 -9.59 22.03 25.50
N GLY A 140 -10.29 21.41 24.54
CA GLY A 140 -10.53 21.95 23.21
C GLY A 140 -9.32 21.92 22.29
N GLN A 141 -8.19 21.34 22.73
CA GLN A 141 -6.95 21.30 21.96
C GLN A 141 -6.61 19.85 21.60
N LEU A 142 -6.51 19.59 20.29
CA LEU A 142 -6.05 18.33 19.73
C LEU A 142 -4.82 18.59 18.88
N GLN A 143 -3.72 17.92 19.22
CA GLN A 143 -2.49 17.92 18.45
C GLN A 143 -2.32 16.54 17.80
N ILE A 144 -1.96 16.54 16.52
CA ILE A 144 -1.69 15.31 15.77
C ILE A 144 -0.24 15.40 15.30
N ASP A 145 0.56 14.44 15.75
CA ASP A 145 1.95 14.27 15.36
C ASP A 145 2.15 12.92 14.68
N THR A 146 3.06 12.88 13.72
CA THR A 146 3.47 11.67 13.01
C THR A 146 4.96 11.48 13.23
N ASP A 147 5.39 10.25 13.47
CA ASP A 147 6.81 9.89 13.51
C ASP A 147 7.21 9.15 12.24
N ASN A 148 8.45 9.29 11.82
CA ASN A 148 8.92 8.65 10.60
C ASN A 148 9.21 7.18 10.84
N GLY A 149 8.34 6.33 10.28
CA GLY A 149 8.67 4.94 10.02
C GLY A 149 9.39 4.79 8.67
N VAL A 150 8.94 3.81 7.88
CA VAL A 150 9.38 3.64 6.48
C VAL A 150 8.73 4.63 5.51
N LEU A 151 7.56 5.18 5.87
CA LEU A 151 6.88 6.22 5.09
C LEU A 151 7.43 7.59 5.49
N THR A 152 8.32 8.16 4.68
CA THR A 152 9.07 9.38 5.03
C THR A 152 8.51 10.68 4.44
N ASP A 153 7.52 10.59 3.55
CA ASP A 153 6.94 11.76 2.84
C ASP A 153 5.40 11.72 2.90
N ALA A 154 4.86 11.60 4.12
CA ALA A 154 3.43 11.52 4.37
C ALA A 154 2.77 12.90 4.38
N THR A 155 1.56 13.00 3.84
CA THR A 155 0.67 14.19 3.96
C THR A 155 -0.51 13.84 4.86
N ILE A 156 -0.99 14.79 5.66
CA ILE A 156 -2.16 14.61 6.52
C ILE A 156 -3.25 15.65 6.24
N ALA A 157 -4.50 15.22 6.29
CA ALA A 157 -5.68 16.07 6.27
C ALA A 157 -6.63 15.68 7.41
N VAL A 158 -7.27 16.69 8.01
CA VAL A 158 -8.19 16.54 9.13
C VAL A 158 -9.58 16.96 8.67
N TYR A 159 -10.56 16.11 8.93
CA TYR A 159 -11.95 16.31 8.57
C TYR A 159 -12.85 16.26 9.82
N THR A 160 -14.04 16.85 9.71
CA THR A 160 -15.12 16.72 10.69
C THR A 160 -16.40 16.25 10.00
N GLY A 161 -17.32 15.63 10.75
CA GLY A 161 -18.59 15.14 10.25
C GLY A 161 -18.78 13.64 10.45
N THR A 162 -19.73 13.07 9.71
CA THR A 162 -20.00 11.63 9.70
C THR A 162 -19.36 10.99 8.48
N CYS A 163 -19.19 9.66 8.53
CA CYS A 163 -18.72 8.96 7.35
C CYS A 163 -19.71 9.16 6.19
N GLY A 164 -19.19 9.47 5.01
CA GLY A 164 -19.98 9.87 3.82
C GLY A 164 -20.33 11.36 3.71
N SER A 165 -20.10 12.18 4.75
CA SER A 165 -20.36 13.63 4.73
C SER A 165 -19.30 14.38 5.54
N LEU A 166 -18.05 14.29 5.07
CA LEU A 166 -16.89 14.90 5.72
C LEU A 166 -16.59 16.28 5.16
N THR A 167 -16.27 17.21 6.06
CA THR A 167 -15.83 18.58 5.74
C THR A 167 -14.38 18.75 6.14
N LEU A 168 -13.54 19.26 5.24
CA LEU A 168 -12.13 19.53 5.51
C LEU A 168 -12.00 20.64 6.57
N VAL A 169 -11.21 20.37 7.61
CA VAL A 169 -10.90 21.32 8.69
C VAL A 169 -9.50 21.91 8.51
N ALA A 170 -8.51 21.05 8.23
CA ALA A 170 -7.12 21.46 8.05
C ALA A 170 -6.35 20.43 7.19
N GLY A 171 -5.26 20.86 6.54
CA GLY A 171 -4.33 19.98 5.84
C GLY A 171 -2.89 20.44 6.07
N LYS A 172 -1.95 19.50 6.10
CA LYS A 172 -0.52 19.80 6.28
C LYS A 172 0.33 18.92 5.35
N LEU A 173 1.14 19.59 4.53
CA LEU A 173 2.16 18.95 3.71
C LEU A 173 3.33 18.44 4.58
N PRO A 174 4.04 17.38 4.15
CA PRO A 174 5.32 17.03 4.74
C PRO A 174 6.22 18.26 4.72
N ILE A 175 6.85 18.55 5.87
CA ILE A 175 7.79 19.67 5.97
C ILE A 175 8.98 19.29 5.09
N SER A 176 9.04 19.82 3.87
CA SER A 176 10.20 19.71 3.01
C SER A 176 11.37 20.44 3.69
N ARG A 177 12.26 19.65 4.31
CA ARG A 177 13.59 20.03 4.82
C ARG A 177 13.61 21.20 5.82
N LYS A 178 13.74 20.88 7.11
CA LYS A 178 14.53 21.72 8.01
C LYS A 178 16.00 21.29 7.90
N TRP A 179 16.72 21.86 6.95
CA TRP A 179 18.15 22.14 7.03
C TRP A 179 18.41 23.45 6.28
#